data_AF-A0A3D4BW47-F1
#
_entry.id   AF-A0A3D4BW47-F1
#
_cell.length_a   1.000
_cell.length_b   1.000
_cell.length_c   1.000
_cell.angle_alpha   90.00
_cell.angle_beta   90.00
_cell.angle_gamma   90.00
#
_symmetry.space_group_name_H-M   'P 1'
#
loop_
_entity.id
_entity.type
_entity.pdbx_description
1 polymer ?
#
loop_
_entity_poly.entity_id
_entity_poly.type
_entity_poly.pdbx_seq_one_letter_code
_entity_poly.pdbx_strand_id
1 'polypeptide(L)' 'MSPYYVYILQCKDGTYYTGMTNDLEKRLAQHQEGYDD' A
#
# COMPACT_ATOMS: atom_id res chain seq x y z
N MET A 1 16.93 1.87 -13.21
CA MET A 1 15.98 0.84 -12.74
C MET A 1 15.53 1.30 -11.36
N SER A 2 14.24 1.59 -11.17
CA SER A 2 13.73 2.09 -9.89
C SER A 2 13.45 0.92 -8.94
N PRO A 3 13.76 1.04 -7.64
CA PRO A 3 13.46 -0.02 -6.68
C PRO A 3 11.94 -0.21 -6.57
N TYR A 4 11.55 -1.47 -6.39
CA TYR A 4 10.19 -1.85 -6.00
C TYR A 4 10.22 -2.42 -4.59
N TYR A 5 9.18 -2.10 -3.83
CA TYR A 5 8.97 -2.54 -2.47
C TYR A 5 7.78 -3.47 -2.42
N VAL A 6 7.89 -4.54 -1.64
CA VAL A 6 6.76 -5.36 -1.19
C VAL A 6 6.45 -4.94 0.25
N TYR A 7 5.18 -4.75 0.56
CA TYR A 7 4.74 -4.27 1.87
C TYR A 7 3.51 -5.03 2.37
N ILE A 8 3.31 -4.99 3.69
CA ILE A 8 2.13 -5.49 4.39
C ILE A 8 1.54 -4.32 5.19
N LEU A 9 0.24 -4.09 5.03
CA LEU A 9 -0.56 -3.13 5.80
C LEU A 9 -1.50 -3.88 6.73
N GLN A 10 -1.66 -3.40 7.96
CA GLN A 10 -2.70 -3.87 8.86
C GLN A 10 -3.91 -2.94 8.75
N CYS A 11 -5.03 -3.51 8.32
CA CYS A 11 -6.30 -2.81 8.21
C CYS A 11 -6.95 -2.61 9.58
N LYS A 12 -7.89 -1.66 9.67
CA LYS A 12 -8.62 -1.35 10.92
C LYS A 12 -9.40 -2.54 11.48
N ASP A 13 -9.87 -3.44 10.62
CA ASP A 13 -10.58 -4.66 10.99
C ASP A 13 -9.65 -5.80 11.46
N GLY A 14 -8.34 -5.54 11.54
CA GLY A 14 -7.33 -6.52 11.93
C GLY A 14 -6.88 -7.44 10.79
N THR A 15 -7.42 -7.27 9.57
CA THR A 15 -6.94 -7.99 8.39
C THR A 15 -5.59 -7.43 7.92
N TYR A 16 -4.87 -8.23 7.14
CA TYR A 16 -3.61 -7.82 6.53
C TYR A 16 -3.76 -7.75 5.02
N TYR A 17 -3.33 -6.62 4.44
CA TYR A 17 -3.26 -6.39 3.02
C TYR A 17 -1.80 -6.43 2.56
N THR A 18 -1.51 -7.16 1.48
CA THR A 18 -0.18 -7.20 0.89
C THR A 18 -0.18 -6.48 -0.44
N GLY A 19 0.84 -5.66 -0.71
CA GLY A 19 0.97 -4.97 -1.98
C GLY A 19 2.42 -4.76 -2.40
N MET A 20 2.60 -4.24 -3.61
CA MET A 20 3.89 -3.80 -4.12
C MET A 20 3.77 -2.41 -4.75
N THR A 21 4.82 -1.60 -4.64
CA THR A 21 4.89 -0.27 -5.24
C THR A 21 6.34 0.17 -5.38
N ASN A 22 6.62 1.07 -6.31
CA ASN A 22 7.89 1.81 -6.37
C ASN A 22 7.82 3.14 -5.59
N ASP A 23 6.65 3.51 -5.07
CA ASP A 23 6.37 4.72 -4.28
C ASP A 23 5.40 4.39 -3.14
N LEU A 24 5.92 4.31 -1.91
CA LEU A 24 5.16 3.95 -0.71
C LEU A 24 4.26 5.10 -0.21
N GLU A 25 4.71 6.35 -0.32
CA GLU A 25 3.97 7.51 0.17
C GLU A 25 2.69 7.70 -0.64
N LYS A 26 2.82 7.69 -1.97
CA LYS A 26 1.67 7.77 -2.88
C LYS A 26 0.69 6.63 -2.61
N ARG A 27 1.20 5.40 -2.45
CA ARG A 27 0.35 4.21 -2.26
C ARG A 27 -0.40 4.23 -0.93
N LEU A 28 0.23 4.74 0.13
CA LEU A 28 -0.41 4.92 1.43
C LEU A 28 -1.52 5.96 1.37
N ALA A 29 -1.29 7.09 0.69
CA ALA A 29 -2.31 8.12 0.49
C ALA A 29 -3.53 7.59 -0.29
N GLN A 30 -3.31 6.89 -1.41
CA GLN A 30 -4.39 6.27 -2.19
C GLN A 30 -5.24 5.31 -1.34
N HIS A 31 -4.59 4.47 -0.53
CA HIS A 31 -5.28 3.54 0.36
C HIS A 31 -6.11 4.26 1.43
N GLN A 32 -5.61 5.38 1.96
CA GLN A 32 -6.36 6.21 2.93
C GLN A 32 -7.55 6.93 2.29
N GLU A 33 -7.44 7.32 1.03
CA GLU A 33 -8.49 7.98 0.25
C GLU A 33 -9.54 6.99 -0.30
N GLY A 34 -9.29 5.68 -0.20
CA GLY A 34 -10.17 4.64 -0.74
C GLY A 34 -10.07 4.49 -2.26
N TYR A 35 -8.98 4.96 -2.86
CA TYR A 35 -8.68 4.67 -4.26
C TYR A 35 -8.11 3.25 -4.34
N ASP A 36 -8.95 2.31 -4.75
CA ASP A 36 -8.54 0.99 -5.17
C ASP A 36 -8.07 1.03 -6.64
N ASP A 37 -6.88 0.47 -6.91
CA ASP A 37 -6.44 0.07 -8.27
C ASP A 37 -7.09 -1.26 -8.67
#